data_AF-A0A1K1NEU6-F1
#
_entry.id   AF-A0A1K1NEU6-F1
#
_cell.length_a   1.000
_cell.length_b   1.000
_cell.length_c   1.000
_cell.angle_alpha   90.00
_cell.angle_beta   90.00
_cell.angle_gamma   90.00
#
_symmetry.space_group_name_H-M   'P 1'
#
loop_
_entity.id
_entity.type
_entity.pdbx_description
1 polymer ?
#
loop_
_entity_poly.entity_id
_entity_poly.type
_entity_poly.pdbx_seq_one_letter_code
_entity_poly.pdbx_strand_id
1 'polypeptide(L)'
;MKKKFMTGLLLTAGAAAALAGCGRPAEKDSKPKGISYEYGVFLGAEAEDIGKMEPYRIIVLDAQYFTKEQINSLKDSGHTVYSYINIGSVENFRPYYSKYEQLTIGDYENWDEERWVDVSSAEWQSFVLDELAP
;
A
#
# COMPACT_ATOMS: atom_id res chain seq x y z
N MET A 1 10.19 -20.51 -71.55
CA MET A 1 10.70 -19.47 -72.49
C MET A 1 9.96 -18.18 -72.16
N LYS A 2 10.54 -17.03 -71.78
CA LYS A 2 11.89 -16.45 -71.94
C LYS A 2 12.23 -15.58 -70.71
N LYS A 3 13.51 -15.60 -70.29
CA LYS A 3 14.15 -14.64 -69.38
C LYS A 3 14.51 -13.34 -70.11
N LYS A 4 14.47 -12.19 -69.42
CA LYS A 4 15.37 -10.99 -69.52
C LYS A 4 15.20 -10.23 -68.19
N PHE A 5 16.13 -10.08 -67.23
CA PHE A 5 17.49 -9.48 -67.18
C PHE A 5 17.58 -8.01 -67.60
N MET A 6 17.74 -7.10 -66.63
CA MET A 6 18.88 -6.17 -66.38
C MET A 6 18.41 -5.02 -65.45
N THR A 7 18.98 -4.88 -64.24
CA THR A 7 20.10 -3.98 -63.86
C THR A 7 19.66 -2.50 -63.84
N GLY A 8 19.76 -1.70 -62.78
CA GLY A 8 20.32 -1.81 -61.44
C GLY A 8 20.45 -0.37 -60.89
N LEU A 9 20.47 -0.18 -59.56
CA LEU A 9 21.27 0.86 -58.89
C LEU A 9 21.32 0.57 -57.38
N LEU A 10 22.54 0.34 -56.87
CA LEU A 10 22.85 0.44 -55.45
C LEU A 10 22.93 1.92 -55.05
N LEU A 11 22.52 2.26 -53.82
CA LEU A 11 23.30 2.99 -52.79
C LEU A 11 22.36 3.32 -51.61
N THR A 12 22.44 2.60 -50.48
CA THR A 12 23.17 2.92 -49.22
C THR A 12 22.32 3.55 -48.12
N ALA A 13 22.41 2.88 -46.95
CA ALA A 13 22.44 3.41 -45.59
C ALA A 13 21.18 4.05 -44.97
N GLY A 14 20.72 3.43 -43.88
CA GLY A 14 19.77 4.02 -42.96
C GLY A 14 19.26 3.03 -41.91
N ALA A 15 20.16 2.49 -41.08
CA ALA A 15 19.75 1.80 -39.86
C ALA A 15 19.18 2.82 -38.86
N ALA A 16 17.91 2.70 -38.50
CA ALA A 16 17.36 3.35 -37.32
C ALA A 16 16.82 2.24 -36.40
N ALA A 17 17.68 1.75 -35.51
CA ALA A 17 17.27 0.94 -34.37
C ALA A 17 16.47 1.85 -33.43
N ALA A 18 15.14 1.76 -33.47
CA ALA A 18 14.30 2.34 -32.44
C ALA A 18 14.48 1.49 -31.17
N LEU A 19 15.26 2.02 -30.22
CA LEU A 19 15.28 1.54 -28.85
C LEU A 19 13.89 1.76 -28.26
N ALA A 20 13.07 0.72 -28.27
CA ALA A 20 11.85 0.66 -27.47
C ALA A 20 12.27 0.62 -26.00
N GLY A 21 12.44 1.80 -25.41
CA GLY A 21 12.52 1.94 -23.97
C GLY A 21 11.20 1.44 -23.38
N CYS A 22 11.27 0.44 -22.51
CA CYS A 22 10.17 0.05 -21.63
C CYS A 22 9.88 1.20 -20.66
N GLY A 23 9.20 2.24 -21.13
CA GLY A 23 8.59 3.24 -20.27
C GLY A 23 7.39 2.59 -19.58
N ARG A 24 7.41 2.53 -18.25
CA ARG A 24 6.19 2.27 -17.46
C ARG A 24 5.12 3.28 -17.92
N PRO A 25 3.86 2.87 -18.11
CA PRO A 25 2.80 3.83 -18.37
C PRO A 25 2.79 4.83 -17.21
N ALA A 26 2.79 6.13 -17.54
CA ALA A 26 2.64 7.18 -16.55
C ALA A 26 1.32 6.96 -15.82
N GLU A 27 1.40 6.71 -14.52
CA GLU A 27 0.25 6.73 -13.63
C GLU A 27 -0.37 8.13 -13.74
N LYS A 28 -1.65 8.19 -14.10
CA LYS A 28 -2.35 9.48 -14.20
C LYS A 28 -2.52 10.02 -12.78
N ASP A 29 -1.60 10.87 -12.36
CA ASP A 29 -1.70 11.73 -11.17
C ASP A 29 -2.78 12.82 -11.34
N SER A 30 -4.01 12.44 -11.71
CA SER A 30 -5.13 13.36 -11.58
C SER A 30 -5.66 13.28 -10.16
N LYS A 31 -5.30 14.27 -9.33
CA LYS A 31 -5.89 14.44 -8.00
C LYS A 31 -7.42 14.31 -8.09
N PRO A 32 -8.07 13.45 -7.29
CA PRO A 32 -9.53 13.42 -7.20
C PRO A 32 -10.06 14.83 -6.90
N LYS A 33 -11.21 15.20 -7.47
CA LYS A 33 -11.85 16.49 -7.18
C LYS A 33 -12.24 16.50 -5.69
N GLY A 34 -11.87 17.57 -4.96
CA GLY A 34 -12.19 17.71 -3.53
C GLY A 34 -11.02 17.44 -2.57
N ILE A 35 -9.90 16.92 -3.06
CA ILE A 35 -8.69 16.76 -2.23
C ILE A 35 -8.09 18.12 -1.87
N SER A 36 -7.98 18.38 -0.56
CA SER A 36 -7.35 19.56 0.03
C SER A 36 -6.05 19.25 0.76
N TYR A 37 -5.84 17.99 1.17
CA TYR A 37 -4.71 17.54 1.97
C TYR A 37 -4.00 16.33 1.35
N GLU A 38 -2.68 16.26 1.52
CA GLU A 38 -1.88 15.16 0.95
C GLU A 38 -2.03 13.86 1.73
N TYR A 39 -2.10 13.92 3.06
CA TYR A 39 -2.33 12.74 3.89
C TYR A 39 -3.02 13.10 5.22
N GLY A 40 -3.73 12.13 5.79
CA GLY A 40 -4.35 12.22 7.11
C GLY A 40 -4.26 10.89 7.87
N VAL A 41 -4.17 10.96 9.19
CA VAL A 41 -4.04 9.81 10.09
C VAL A 41 -5.26 9.75 11.02
N PHE A 42 -5.93 8.60 11.05
CA PHE A 42 -7.26 8.40 11.62
C PHE A 42 -7.34 7.09 12.42
N LEU A 43 -6.51 6.96 13.47
CA LEU A 43 -6.34 5.69 14.19
C LEU A 43 -7.56 5.25 15.02
N GLY A 44 -8.35 6.20 15.53
CA GLY A 44 -9.58 5.93 16.28
C GLY A 44 -10.85 6.30 15.50
N ALA A 45 -10.77 6.32 14.16
CA ALA A 45 -11.92 6.60 13.33
C ALA A 45 -12.74 5.34 13.08
N GLU A 46 -14.06 5.51 13.04
CA GLU A 46 -15.02 4.45 12.75
C GLU A 46 -15.72 4.70 11.41
N ALA A 47 -16.66 3.82 11.05
CA ALA A 47 -17.44 3.92 9.82
C ALA A 47 -18.10 5.31 9.61
N GLU A 48 -18.58 5.93 10.68
CA GLU A 48 -19.25 7.22 10.67
C GLU A 48 -18.29 8.39 10.34
N ASP A 49 -16.99 8.18 10.50
CA ASP A 49 -15.97 9.19 10.28
C ASP A 49 -15.44 9.24 8.84
N ILE A 50 -15.86 8.33 7.96
CA ILE A 50 -15.40 8.25 6.56
C ILE A 50 -15.53 9.60 5.84
N GLY A 51 -16.61 10.36 6.10
CA GLY A 51 -16.80 11.68 5.49
C GLY A 51 -15.69 12.69 5.83
N LYS A 52 -15.01 12.53 6.99
CA LYS A 52 -13.87 13.38 7.38
C LYS A 52 -12.62 13.10 6.53
N MET A 53 -12.58 11.97 5.82
CA MET A 53 -11.44 11.52 5.02
C MET A 53 -11.51 11.99 3.56
N GLU A 54 -12.68 12.42 3.08
CA GLU A 54 -12.91 12.92 1.71
C GLU A 54 -11.89 13.97 1.22
N PRO A 55 -11.42 14.95 2.03
CA PRO A 55 -10.48 15.94 1.54
C PRO A 55 -9.01 15.45 1.50
N TYR A 56 -8.71 14.17 1.79
CA TYR A 56 -7.34 13.65 1.89
C TYR A 56 -6.96 12.72 0.74
N ARG A 57 -5.79 12.89 0.11
CA ARG A 57 -5.31 11.97 -0.94
C ARG A 57 -4.91 10.61 -0.37
N ILE A 58 -4.13 10.62 0.71
CA ILE A 58 -3.67 9.42 1.41
C ILE A 58 -4.35 9.34 2.78
N ILE A 59 -4.90 8.18 3.10
CA ILE A 59 -5.59 7.91 4.36
C ILE A 59 -4.81 6.81 5.09
N VAL A 60 -4.39 7.08 6.32
CA VAL A 60 -3.87 6.08 7.26
C VAL A 60 -4.91 5.86 8.33
N LEU A 61 -5.44 4.65 8.47
CA LEU A 61 -6.47 4.29 9.45
C LEU A 61 -6.16 2.95 10.10
N ASP A 62 -6.86 2.58 11.17
CA ASP A 62 -6.84 1.21 11.67
C ASP A 62 -7.84 0.35 10.89
N ALA A 63 -7.37 -0.49 9.97
CA ALA A 63 -8.26 -1.27 9.11
C ALA A 63 -9.08 -2.32 9.87
N GLN A 64 -8.74 -2.66 11.12
CA GLN A 64 -9.51 -3.61 11.92
C GLN A 64 -10.88 -3.06 12.34
N TYR A 65 -11.09 -1.74 12.27
CA TYR A 65 -12.38 -1.08 12.53
C TYR A 65 -13.26 -0.93 11.27
N PHE A 66 -12.78 -1.36 10.09
CA PHE A 66 -13.49 -1.17 8.83
C PHE A 66 -13.75 -2.49 8.11
N THR A 67 -14.84 -2.55 7.37
CA THR A 67 -15.13 -3.66 6.46
C THR A 67 -14.36 -3.53 5.15
N LYS A 68 -14.19 -4.65 4.44
CA LYS A 68 -13.58 -4.67 3.11
C LYS A 68 -14.31 -3.74 2.13
N GLU A 69 -15.64 -3.67 2.22
CA GLU A 69 -16.47 -2.82 1.37
C GLU A 69 -16.22 -1.33 1.64
N GLN A 70 -16.05 -0.93 2.90
CA GLN A 70 -15.72 0.45 3.26
C GLN A 70 -14.34 0.86 2.74
N ILE A 71 -13.32 0.00 2.90
CA ILE A 71 -11.98 0.24 2.38
C ILE A 71 -11.98 0.31 0.85
N ASN A 72 -12.73 -0.56 0.17
CA ASN A 72 -12.85 -0.52 -1.28
C ASN A 72 -13.55 0.76 -1.75
N SER A 73 -14.60 1.21 -1.07
CA SER A 73 -15.29 2.47 -1.39
C SER A 73 -14.34 3.68 -1.35
N LEU A 74 -13.47 3.76 -0.34
CA LEU A 74 -12.43 4.79 -0.25
C LEU A 74 -11.45 4.70 -1.44
N LYS A 75 -10.97 3.50 -1.76
CA LYS A 75 -10.04 3.29 -2.89
C LYS A 75 -10.68 3.63 -4.24
N ASP A 76 -11.92 3.20 -4.46
CA ASP A 76 -12.70 3.47 -5.68
C ASP A 76 -13.00 4.97 -5.84
N SER A 77 -13.04 5.72 -4.74
CA SER A 77 -13.17 7.19 -4.73
C SER A 77 -11.84 7.91 -5.03
N GLY A 78 -10.76 7.17 -5.26
CA GLY A 78 -9.45 7.70 -5.65
C GLY A 78 -8.49 7.96 -4.49
N HIS A 79 -8.81 7.50 -3.27
CA HIS A 79 -7.91 7.57 -2.13
C HIS A 79 -6.87 6.44 -2.16
N THR A 80 -5.64 6.74 -1.74
CA THR A 80 -4.68 5.70 -1.34
C THR A 80 -4.89 5.41 0.14
N VAL A 81 -5.17 4.15 0.50
CA VAL A 81 -5.47 3.76 1.88
C VAL A 81 -4.38 2.83 2.42
N TYR A 82 -3.79 3.19 3.54
CA TYR A 82 -2.86 2.38 4.32
C TYR A 82 -3.46 2.05 5.69
N SER A 83 -3.14 0.86 6.22
CA SER A 83 -3.47 0.53 7.61
C SER A 83 -2.31 0.86 8.53
N TYR A 84 -2.62 1.39 9.70
CA TYR A 84 -1.75 1.38 10.85
C TYR A 84 -1.60 -0.04 11.40
N ILE A 85 -0.38 -0.37 11.82
CA ILE A 85 -0.02 -1.59 12.55
C ILE A 85 1.10 -1.21 13.52
N ASN A 86 0.97 -1.58 14.80
CA ASN A 86 2.10 -1.54 15.73
C ASN A 86 2.88 -2.86 15.65
N ILE A 87 4.16 -2.78 15.28
CA ILE A 87 5.05 -3.95 15.15
C ILE A 87 5.95 -4.14 16.38
N GLY A 88 6.04 -3.13 17.25
CA GLY A 88 6.90 -3.10 18.42
C GLY A 88 6.16 -3.37 19.74
N SER A 89 4.84 -3.26 19.72
CA SER A 89 3.98 -3.54 20.87
C SER A 89 2.82 -4.46 20.51
N VAL A 90 2.19 -5.02 21.54
CA VAL A 90 0.89 -5.68 21.45
C VAL A 90 -0.11 -4.91 22.31
N GLU A 91 -1.24 -4.56 21.69
CA GLU A 91 -2.34 -3.79 22.29
C GLU A 91 -3.36 -4.74 22.93
N ASN A 92 -3.77 -4.50 24.17
CA ASN A 92 -4.60 -5.42 24.95
C ASN A 92 -6.05 -5.56 24.48
N PHE A 93 -6.53 -4.60 23.69
CA PHE A 93 -7.84 -4.64 23.06
C PHE A 93 -7.83 -5.43 21.74
N ARG A 94 -6.67 -5.90 21.28
CA ARG A 94 -6.59 -6.72 20.07
C ARG A 94 -7.06 -8.14 20.36
N PRO A 95 -7.79 -8.77 19.42
CA PRO A 95 -8.28 -10.14 19.60
C PRO A 95 -7.14 -11.17 19.73
N TYR A 96 -5.93 -10.82 19.30
CA TYR A 96 -4.73 -11.67 19.35
C TYR A 96 -3.83 -11.39 20.56
N TYR A 97 -4.16 -10.44 21.45
CA TYR A 97 -3.31 -10.08 22.59
C TYR A 97 -2.94 -11.30 23.44
N SER A 98 -3.92 -12.09 23.89
CA SER A 98 -3.69 -13.26 24.74
C SER A 98 -2.83 -14.34 24.08
N LYS A 99 -2.72 -14.37 22.75
CA LYS A 99 -1.85 -15.31 22.01
C LYS A 99 -0.38 -14.90 22.08
N TYR A 100 -0.09 -13.62 22.26
CA TYR A 100 1.28 -13.06 22.21
C TYR A 100 1.71 -12.35 23.50
N GLU A 101 0.87 -12.30 24.52
CA GLU A 101 1.18 -11.68 25.82
C GLU A 101 2.46 -12.25 26.45
N GLN A 102 2.74 -13.55 26.24
CA GLN A 102 3.96 -14.20 26.72
C GLN A 102 5.25 -13.66 26.06
N LEU A 103 5.15 -12.97 24.93
CA LEU A 103 6.26 -12.35 24.21
C LEU A 103 6.54 -10.92 24.68
N THR A 104 5.79 -10.42 25.66
CA THR A 104 5.96 -9.06 26.16
C THR A 104 7.23 -8.92 27.00
N ILE A 105 7.94 -7.81 26.83
CA ILE A 105 9.23 -7.54 27.48
C ILE A 105 9.19 -6.34 28.44
N GLY A 106 8.05 -5.64 28.52
CA GLY A 106 7.87 -4.52 29.43
C GLY A 106 6.60 -3.73 29.16
N ASP A 107 6.35 -2.76 30.04
CA ASP A 107 5.28 -1.77 29.87
C ASP A 107 5.65 -0.79 28.76
N TYR A 108 4.68 -0.37 27.94
CA TYR A 108 4.89 0.65 26.93
C TYR A 108 4.60 2.04 27.52
N GLU A 109 5.59 2.91 27.61
CA GLU A 109 5.46 4.15 28.38
C GLU A 109 4.37 5.09 27.83
N ASN A 110 3.48 5.53 28.72
CA ASN A 110 2.31 6.39 28.46
C ASN A 110 1.12 5.72 27.75
N TRP A 111 1.20 4.41 27.50
CA TRP A 111 0.14 3.65 26.83
C TRP A 111 -0.17 2.39 27.65
N ASP A 112 -1.01 2.54 28.67
CA ASP A 112 -1.35 1.45 29.61
C ASP A 112 -2.01 0.25 28.93
N GLU A 113 -2.62 0.47 27.76
CA GLU A 113 -3.25 -0.57 26.94
C GLU A 113 -2.24 -1.31 26.04
N GLU A 114 -0.93 -0.98 26.10
CA GLU A 114 0.12 -1.55 25.26
C GLU A 114 1.29 -2.13 26.05
N ARG A 115 1.93 -3.15 25.48
CA ARG A 115 3.15 -3.78 26.02
C ARG A 115 4.21 -3.89 24.93
N TRP A 116 5.47 -3.57 25.25
CA TRP A 116 6.60 -3.87 24.35
C TRP A 116 6.67 -5.38 24.07
N VAL A 117 6.95 -5.77 22.83
CA VAL A 117 7.09 -7.18 22.41
C VAL A 117 8.54 -7.47 22.01
N ASP A 118 9.02 -8.69 22.28
CA ASP A 118 10.28 -9.18 21.70
C ASP A 118 10.14 -9.36 20.18
N VAL A 119 10.50 -8.31 19.43
CA VAL A 119 10.46 -8.31 17.96
C VAL A 119 11.48 -9.25 17.30
N SER A 120 12.42 -9.79 18.07
CA SER A 120 13.36 -10.80 17.58
C SER A 120 12.76 -12.21 17.60
N SER A 121 11.61 -12.40 18.27
CA SER A 121 10.89 -13.67 18.30
C SER A 121 10.43 -14.08 16.91
N ALA A 122 10.80 -15.29 16.51
CA ALA A 122 10.34 -15.89 15.25
C ALA A 122 8.80 -16.03 15.21
N GLU A 123 8.17 -16.30 16.37
CA GLU A 123 6.71 -16.38 16.48
C GLU A 123 6.05 -15.03 16.18
N TRP A 124 6.60 -13.94 16.72
CA TRP A 124 6.09 -12.59 16.44
C TRP A 124 6.30 -12.19 14.99
N GLN A 125 7.48 -12.48 14.42
CA GLN A 125 7.78 -12.16 13.03
C GLN A 125 6.85 -12.91 12.07
N SER A 126 6.61 -14.20 12.30
CA SER A 126 5.66 -14.98 11.52
C SER A 126 4.23 -14.46 11.66
N PHE A 127 3.80 -14.09 12.87
CA PHE A 127 2.49 -13.46 13.05
C PHE A 127 2.34 -12.17 12.21
N VAL A 128 3.31 -11.26 12.30
CA VAL A 128 3.26 -9.99 11.58
C VAL A 128 3.25 -10.20 10.07
N LEU A 129 4.09 -11.09 9.56
CA LEU A 129 4.28 -11.30 8.11
C LEU A 129 3.19 -12.18 7.48
N ASP A 130 2.74 -13.22 8.19
CA ASP A 130 1.90 -14.27 7.60
C ASP A 130 0.41 -14.13 7.98
N GLU A 131 0.09 -13.45 9.09
CA GLU A 131 -1.29 -13.31 9.60
C GLU A 131 -1.77 -11.85 9.62
N LEU A 132 -0.98 -10.91 10.18
CA LEU A 132 -1.43 -9.54 10.43
C LEU A 132 -1.31 -8.62 9.20
N ALA A 133 -0.21 -8.74 8.45
CA ALA A 133 0.08 -7.94 7.25
C ALA A 133 0.52 -8.80 6.05
N PRO A 134 -0.34 -9.75 5.60
CA PRO A 134 -0.02 -10.67 4.51
C PRO A 134 0.02 -10.02 3.12
#